data_AF-A0A1H9GBI9-F1
#
_entry.id   AF-A0A1H9GBI9-F1
#
_cell.length_a   1.000
_cell.length_b   1.000
_cell.length_c   1.000
_cell.angle_alpha   90.00
_cell.angle_beta   90.00
_cell.angle_gamma   90.00
#
_symmetry.space_group_name_H-M   'P 1'
#
loop_
_entity.id
_entity.type
_entity.pdbx_description
1 polymer ?
#
loop_
_entity_poly.entity_id
_entity_poly.type
_entity_poly.pdbx_seq_one_letter_code
_entity_poly.pdbx_strand_id
1 'polypeptide(L)' 'MRWGWTCPRCETDASVSSDPASETFRWECDDHSCEAVGFGFTSRRRARLALREYRERYQNVYR' A
#
# COMPACT_ATOMS: atom_id res chain seq x y z
N MET A 1 -3.03 -11.05 14.43
CA MET A 1 -2.88 -9.57 14.37
C MET A 1 -2.23 -9.19 13.04
N ARG A 2 -3.01 -8.95 11.98
CA ARG A 2 -2.51 -8.54 10.66
C ARG A 2 -2.42 -7.01 10.60
N TRP A 3 -1.41 -6.44 11.23
CA TRP A 3 -1.25 -4.98 11.29
C TRP A 3 -0.66 -4.46 9.97
N GLY A 4 -1.43 -3.62 9.27
CA GLY A 4 -0.88 -2.64 8.30
C GLY A 4 -1.01 -2.97 6.81
N TRP A 5 -1.75 -4.01 6.43
CA TRP A 5 -1.83 -4.48 5.04
C TRP A 5 -3.15 -4.23 4.37
N THR A 6 -4.09 -3.56 5.01
CA THR A 6 -5.43 -3.44 4.46
C THR A 6 -5.55 -2.15 3.65
N CYS A 7 -5.91 -2.28 2.38
CA CYS A 7 -6.20 -1.21 1.46
C CYS A 7 -7.22 -0.23 2.07
N PRO A 8 -6.90 1.07 2.15
CA PRO A 8 -7.81 2.02 2.79
C PRO A 8 -8.99 2.43 1.92
N ARG A 9 -9.02 2.07 0.62
CA ARG A 9 -10.14 2.38 -0.27
C ARG A 9 -11.27 1.35 -0.20
N CYS A 10 -10.92 0.07 -0.17
CA CYS A 10 -11.89 -1.04 -0.28
C CYS A 10 -11.77 -2.09 0.83
N GLU A 11 -10.88 -1.87 1.80
CA GLU A 11 -10.68 -2.78 2.95
C GLU A 11 -10.17 -4.19 2.61
N THR A 12 -9.82 -4.45 1.34
CA THR A 12 -9.11 -5.68 0.92
C THR A 12 -7.67 -5.67 1.42
N ASP A 13 -7.02 -6.85 1.46
CA ASP A 13 -5.58 -6.92 1.69
C ASP A 13 -4.80 -6.23 0.54
N ALA A 14 -3.59 -5.77 0.87
CA ALA A 14 -2.66 -5.11 -0.02
C ALA A 14 -1.27 -5.71 0.20
N SER A 15 -0.73 -6.26 -0.88
CA SER A 15 0.55 -6.94 -0.89
C SER A 15 1.71 -5.97 -1.12
N VAL A 16 2.86 -6.20 -0.48
CA VAL A 16 4.13 -5.51 -0.81
C VAL A 16 5.09 -6.48 -1.47
N SER A 17 5.56 -6.11 -2.66
CA SER A 17 6.53 -6.82 -3.48
C SER A 17 7.72 -5.93 -3.88
N SER A 18 8.83 -6.54 -4.25
CA SER A 18 9.92 -5.86 -4.95
C SER A 18 9.59 -5.77 -6.44
N ASP A 19 9.94 -4.66 -7.07
CA ASP A 19 9.93 -4.48 -8.52
C ASP A 19 11.35 -4.69 -9.07
N PRO A 20 11.62 -5.81 -9.76
CA PRO A 20 12.96 -6.12 -10.27
C PRO A 20 13.43 -5.12 -11.34
N ALA A 21 12.52 -4.48 -12.07
CA ALA A 21 12.89 -3.58 -13.17
C ALA A 21 13.48 -2.26 -12.68
N SER A 22 13.03 -1.79 -11.51
CA SER A 22 13.47 -0.52 -10.92
C SER A 22 14.31 -0.68 -9.66
N GLU A 23 14.53 -1.92 -9.21
CA GLU A 23 15.15 -2.24 -7.92
C GLU A 23 14.46 -1.55 -6.73
N THR A 24 13.17 -1.23 -6.88
CA THR A 24 12.35 -0.60 -5.83
C THR A 24 11.33 -1.56 -5.25
N PHE A 25 10.53 -1.08 -4.31
CA PHE A 25 9.40 -1.81 -3.73
C PHE A 25 8.10 -1.09 -4.08
N ARG A 26 7.03 -1.87 -4.21
CA ARG A 26 5.65 -1.41 -4.40
C ARG A 26 4.71 -2.09 -3.43
N TRP A 27 3.59 -1.45 -3.15
CA TRP A 27 2.40 -2.09 -2.61
C TRP A 27 1.24 -1.92 -3.58
N GLU A 28 0.35 -2.90 -3.62
CA GLU A 28 -0.82 -2.90 -4.47
C GLU A 28 -1.98 -3.58 -3.73
N CYS A 29 -3.19 -3.08 -3.93
CA CYS A 29 -4.40 -3.74 -3.44
C CYS A 29 -4.59 -5.09 -4.14
N ASP A 30 -4.90 -6.13 -3.38
CA ASP A 30 -5.11 -7.48 -3.93
C ASP A 30 -6.45 -7.59 -4.70
N ASP A 31 -7.34 -6.61 -4.55
CA ASP A 31 -8.54 -6.45 -5.37
C ASP A 31 -8.20 -5.77 -6.71
N HIS A 32 -8.31 -6.52 -7.82
CA HIS A 32 -8.05 -6.04 -9.18
C HIS A 32 -9.00 -4.92 -9.66
N SER A 33 -10.13 -4.71 -8.99
CA SER A 33 -11.03 -3.58 -9.27
C SER A 33 -10.62 -2.30 -8.54
N CYS A 34 -9.67 -2.38 -7.62
CA CYS A 34 -9.16 -1.26 -6.84
C CYS A 34 -7.82 -0.76 -7.38
N GLU A 35 -7.79 0.51 -7.79
CA GLU A 35 -6.59 1.15 -8.36
C GLU A 35 -5.59 1.64 -7.30
N ALA A 36 -5.76 1.24 -6.03
CA ALA A 36 -4.87 1.69 -4.96
C ALA A 36 -3.50 1.00 -5.07
N VAL A 37 -2.49 1.79 -5.43
CA VAL A 37 -1.10 1.34 -5.60
C VAL A 37 -0.14 2.42 -5.12
N GLY A 38 1.02 2.01 -4.62
CA GLY A 38 2.16 2.89 -4.38
C GLY A 38 3.46 2.19 -4.76
N PHE A 39 4.40 2.91 -5.38
CA PHE A 39 5.64 2.34 -5.91
C PHE A 39 6.83 3.31 -5.77
N GLY A 40 8.03 2.85 -6.11
CA GLY A 40 9.26 3.66 -6.06
C GLY A 40 9.91 3.72 -4.67
N PHE A 41 9.56 2.81 -3.76
CA PHE A 41 10.12 2.82 -2.41
C PHE A 41 11.47 2.12 -2.37
N THR A 42 12.46 2.73 -1.70
CA THR A 42 13.82 2.15 -1.60
C THR A 42 13.92 0.92 -0.67
N SER A 43 12.84 0.56 0.03
CA SER A 43 12.81 -0.64 0.88
C SER A 43 11.39 -1.12 1.13
N ARG A 44 11.26 -2.42 1.44
CA ARG A 44 10.00 -3.04 1.87
C ARG A 44 9.36 -2.30 3.05
N ARG A 45 10.18 -1.86 4.01
CA ARG A 45 9.71 -1.11 5.18
C ARG A 45 9.11 0.23 4.80
N ARG A 46 9.73 0.98 3.87
CA ARG A 46 9.19 2.26 3.38
C ARG A 46 7.85 2.07 2.66
N ALA A 47 7.72 1.03 1.83
CA ALA A 47 6.45 0.71 1.18
C ALA A 47 5.32 0.49 2.21
N ARG A 48 5.59 -0.24 3.30
CA ARG A 48 4.63 -0.45 4.40
C ARG A 48 4.25 0.84 5.13
N LEU A 49 5.23 1.70 5.41
CA LEU A 49 4.97 2.99 6.06
C LEU A 49 4.11 3.88 5.17
N ALA A 50 4.40 3.94 3.87
CA ALA A 50 3.61 4.70 2.92
C ALA A 50 2.16 4.20 2.80
N LEU A 51 1.93 2.88 2.84
CA LEU A 51 0.57 2.32 2.90
C LEU A 51 -0.18 2.75 4.16
N ARG A 52 0.50 2.75 5.32
CA ARG A 52 -0.09 3.24 6.58
C ARG A 52 -0.41 4.74 6.51
N GLU A 53 0.50 5.56 6.01
CA GLU A 53 0.30 7.01 5.83
C GLU A 53 -0.84 7.30 4.84
N TYR A 54 -0.96 6.50 3.77
CA TYR A 54 -2.06 6.59 2.83
C TYR A 54 -3.41 6.32 3.51
N ARG A 55 -3.46 5.31 4.38
CA ARG A 55 -4.66 5.02 5.19
C ARG A 55 -5.04 6.16 6.12
N GLU A 56 -4.07 6.71 6.87
CA GLU A 56 -4.31 7.85 7.77
C GLU A 56 -4.83 9.06 6.99
N ARG A 57 -4.25 9.35 5.83
CA ARG A 57 -4.69 10.44 4.96
C ARG A 57 -6.11 10.23 4.42
N TYR A 58 -6.41 9.02 3.96
CA TYR A 58 -7.73 8.68 3.42
C TYR A 58 -8.80 8.82 4.50
N GLN A 59 -8.55 8.31 5.71
CA GLN A 59 -9.47 8.46 6.85
C GLN A 59 -9.68 9.91 7.26
N ASN A 60 -8.66 10.78 7.15
CA ASN A 60 -8.81 12.20 7.45
C ASN A 60 -9.61 12.98 6.41
N VAL A 61 -9.61 12.55 5.13
CA VAL A 61 -10.35 13.23 4.05
C VAL A 61 -11.83 12.84 4.03
N TYR A 62 -12.14 11.59 4.34
CA TYR A 62 -13.50 11.05 4.28
C TYR A 62 -14.21 10.95 5.65
N ARG A 63 -13.70 11.68 6.65
CA ARG A 63 -14.36 11.86 7.95
C ARG A 63 -15.17 13.15 7.96
#